data_AF-A0A7Z7HU99-F1
#
_entry.id   AF-A0A7Z7HU99-F1
#
_cell.length_a   1.000
_cell.length_b   1.000
_cell.length_c   1.000
_cell.angle_alpha   90.00
_cell.angle_beta   90.00
_cell.angle_gamma   90.00
#
_symmetry.space_group_name_H-M   'P 1'
#
loop_
_entity.id
_entity.type
_entity.pdbx_description
1 polymer ?
#
loop_
_entity_poly.entity_id
_entity_poly.type
_entity_poly.pdbx_seq_one_letter_code
_entity_poly.pdbx_strand_id
1 'polypeptide(L)'
;MSNRQPQWTLEEVTALFDGVFFERYQTRLVRGGDEPLYRPADDQTPYHQIIFAHGFFASALHEISHWCIAGAERRRQEDYGYWYLPDGRNAEQQRAFEQSEIAPQALESLFAEACGREFHVSVDNLGGDAAVDRDAFQKRVMARAKRYEREGLPLRANAFRHVLRAYYQQGLAREVALAQGLEKLKRKQLC
;
A
#
# COMPACT_ATOMS: atom_id res chain seq x y z
N MET A 1 -11.39 -26.50 18.33
CA MET A 1 -11.32 -25.68 17.10
C MET A 1 -10.43 -24.49 17.43
N SER A 2 -9.21 -24.46 16.90
CA SER A 2 -8.22 -23.44 17.25
C SER A 2 -8.66 -22.09 16.69
N ASN A 3 -9.13 -21.22 17.59
CA ASN A 3 -9.54 -19.85 17.27
C ASN A 3 -8.28 -18.99 17.18
N ARG A 4 -7.53 -19.11 16.09
CA ARG A 4 -6.34 -18.29 15.86
C ARG A 4 -6.83 -16.90 15.46
N GLN A 5 -6.88 -15.96 16.39
CA GLN A 5 -7.05 -14.55 16.05
C GLN A 5 -5.89 -14.16 15.13
N PRO A 6 -6.16 -13.62 13.93
CA PRO A 6 -5.10 -13.25 13.02
C PRO A 6 -4.31 -12.08 13.60
N GLN A 7 -3.06 -12.33 13.96
CA GLN A 7 -2.12 -11.32 14.46
C GLN A 7 -1.53 -10.56 13.27
N TRP A 8 -1.38 -9.24 13.38
CA TRP A 8 -0.75 -8.42 12.34
C TRP A 8 0.78 -8.59 12.33
N THR A 9 1.25 -9.70 11.77
CA THR A 9 2.68 -9.97 11.60
C THR A 9 3.14 -9.53 10.21
N LEU A 10 4.42 -9.15 10.12
CA LEU A 10 5.05 -8.82 8.83
C LEU A 10 5.12 -10.04 7.90
N GLU A 11 5.34 -11.22 8.48
CA GLU A 11 5.39 -12.48 7.74
C GLU A 11 4.07 -12.74 7.01
N GLU A 12 2.93 -12.56 7.68
CA GLU A 12 1.63 -12.82 7.06
C GLU A 12 1.30 -11.81 5.96
N VAL A 13 1.48 -10.50 6.19
CA VAL A 13 1.21 -9.51 5.14
C VAL A 13 2.14 -9.69 3.93
N THR A 14 3.38 -10.10 4.17
CA THR A 14 4.34 -10.43 3.10
C THR A 14 3.88 -11.66 2.31
N ALA A 15 3.51 -12.75 3.00
CA ALA A 15 3.01 -13.95 2.35
C ALA A 15 1.70 -13.71 1.56
N LEU A 16 0.81 -12.87 2.09
CA LEU A 16 -0.43 -12.48 1.41
C LEU A 16 -0.13 -11.61 0.17
N PHE A 17 0.80 -10.67 0.26
CA PHE A 17 1.20 -9.84 -0.89
C PHE A 17 1.85 -10.67 -1.99
N ASP A 18 2.89 -11.42 -1.63
CA ASP A 18 3.66 -12.24 -2.58
C ASP A 18 2.77 -13.28 -3.25
N GLY A 19 1.88 -13.92 -2.49
CA GLY A 19 0.94 -14.92 -3.00
C GLY A 19 -0.07 -14.37 -4.01
N VAL A 20 -0.37 -13.07 -3.99
CA VAL A 20 -1.29 -12.44 -4.96
C VAL A 20 -0.53 -11.90 -6.17
N PHE A 21 0.67 -11.36 -5.97
CA PHE A 21 1.31 -10.51 -6.97
C PHE A 21 2.57 -11.07 -7.60
N PHE A 22 3.26 -12.04 -6.99
CA PHE A 22 4.52 -12.54 -7.52
C PHE A 22 4.36 -13.17 -8.91
N GLU A 23 3.38 -14.06 -9.10
CA GLU A 23 3.19 -14.76 -10.38
C GLU A 23 2.90 -13.82 -11.55
N ARG A 24 2.02 -12.83 -11.35
CA ARG A 24 1.56 -11.92 -12.43
C ARG A 24 2.43 -10.69 -12.61
N TYR A 25 2.99 -10.15 -11.52
CA TYR A 25 3.71 -8.87 -11.52
C TYR A 25 5.18 -9.01 -11.15
N GLN A 26 5.67 -10.23 -10.88
CA GLN A 26 7.04 -10.49 -10.45
C GLN A 26 7.50 -9.55 -9.34
N THR A 27 6.60 -9.19 -8.42
CA THR A 27 6.88 -8.21 -7.35
C THR A 27 6.78 -8.90 -6.00
N ARG A 28 7.76 -8.64 -5.12
CA ARG A 28 7.79 -9.11 -3.73
C ARG A 28 7.80 -7.97 -2.73
N LEU A 29 7.22 -8.20 -1.56
CA LEU A 29 7.33 -7.32 -0.41
C LEU A 29 8.56 -7.70 0.42
N VAL A 30 9.42 -6.74 0.72
CA VAL A 30 10.70 -6.96 1.39
C VAL A 30 10.81 -6.04 2.59
N ARG A 31 11.16 -6.60 3.75
CA ARG A 31 11.48 -5.79 4.92
C ARG A 31 12.85 -5.13 4.71
N GLY A 32 12.88 -3.80 4.70
CA GLY A 32 14.09 -2.99 4.61
C GLY A 32 14.70 -2.62 5.96
N GLY A 33 15.67 -1.71 5.89
CA GLY A 33 16.24 -1.01 7.03
C GLY A 33 15.45 0.28 7.31
N ASP A 34 16.11 1.42 7.07
CA ASP A 34 15.61 2.72 7.53
C ASP A 34 14.75 3.45 6.48
N GLU A 35 15.01 3.23 5.19
CA GLU A 35 14.31 3.93 4.09
C GLU A 35 13.46 2.96 3.26
N PRO A 36 12.24 3.37 2.87
CA PRO A 36 11.46 2.63 1.88
C PRO A 36 12.05 2.82 0.47
N LEU A 37 11.87 1.82 -0.39
CA LEU A 37 12.33 1.90 -1.78
C LEU A 37 11.55 0.93 -2.66
N TYR A 38 11.16 1.39 -3.86
CA TYR A 38 10.80 0.48 -4.94
C TYR A 38 11.99 0.22 -5.86
N ARG A 39 12.39 -1.05 -5.99
CA ARG A 39 13.46 -1.47 -6.91
C ARG A 39 12.90 -2.33 -8.04
N PRO A 40 13.07 -1.93 -9.31
CA PRO A 40 12.75 -2.80 -10.42
C PRO A 40 13.62 -4.07 -10.46
N ALA A 41 13.13 -5.14 -11.09
CA ALA A 41 13.95 -6.32 -11.34
C ALA A 41 15.19 -5.96 -12.20
N ASP A 42 16.30 -6.61 -11.93
CA ASP A 42 17.56 -6.50 -12.66
C ASP A 42 18.24 -7.88 -12.79
N ASP A 43 19.45 -7.92 -13.34
CA ASP A 43 20.21 -9.15 -13.58
C ASP A 43 20.61 -9.87 -12.27
N GLN A 44 20.69 -9.15 -11.15
CA GLN A 44 21.06 -9.72 -9.84
C GLN A 44 19.82 -10.19 -9.08
N THR A 45 18.72 -9.45 -9.22
CA THR A 45 17.43 -9.71 -8.56
C THR A 45 16.33 -9.78 -9.64
N PRO A 46 15.97 -10.99 -10.11
CA PRO A 46 15.04 -11.17 -11.23
C PRO A 46 13.56 -11.00 -10.83
N TYR A 47 13.28 -10.09 -9.89
CA TYR A 47 11.95 -9.69 -9.44
C TYR A 47 11.98 -8.27 -8.86
N HIS A 48 10.88 -7.54 -9.00
CA HIS A 48 10.70 -6.22 -8.41
C HIS A 48 10.55 -6.32 -6.89
N GLN A 49 11.03 -5.31 -6.17
CA GLN A 49 10.99 -5.26 -4.71
C GLN A 49 10.24 -4.00 -4.27
N ILE A 50 9.27 -4.19 -3.38
CA ILE A 50 8.71 -3.12 -2.55
C ILE A 50 9.38 -3.25 -1.19
N ILE A 51 10.29 -2.34 -0.87
CA ILE A 51 11.06 -2.35 0.37
C ILE A 51 10.41 -1.36 1.32
N PHE A 52 9.98 -1.84 2.50
CA PHE A 52 9.34 -0.99 3.52
C PHE A 52 10.22 -0.81 4.74
N ALA A 53 10.15 0.38 5.35
CA ALA A 53 11.04 0.80 6.43
C ALA A 53 10.63 0.28 7.82
N HIS A 54 11.62 0.20 8.71
CA HIS A 54 11.50 0.02 10.17
C HIS A 54 10.73 -1.23 10.66
N GLY A 55 10.33 -2.14 9.76
CA GLY A 55 9.59 -3.33 10.15
C GLY A 55 8.19 -3.03 10.71
N PHE A 56 7.57 -1.91 10.34
CA PHE A 56 6.21 -1.60 10.78
C PHE A 56 5.17 -2.09 9.78
N PHE A 57 4.10 -2.71 10.29
CA PHE A 57 3.00 -3.19 9.46
C PHE A 57 2.29 -2.05 8.69
N ALA A 58 2.18 -0.87 9.32
CA ALA A 58 1.64 0.32 8.64
C ALA A 58 2.53 0.75 7.47
N SER A 59 3.86 0.75 7.65
CA SER A 59 4.81 1.03 6.56
C SER A 59 4.65 0.03 5.42
N ALA A 60 4.48 -1.27 5.70
CA ALA A 60 4.18 -2.25 4.65
C ALA A 60 2.89 -1.91 3.87
N LEU A 61 1.79 -1.56 4.55
CA LEU A 61 0.55 -1.15 3.87
C LEU A 61 0.71 0.14 3.06
N HIS A 62 1.50 1.08 3.57
CA HIS A 62 1.82 2.33 2.91
C HIS A 62 2.54 2.09 1.58
N GLU A 63 3.63 1.32 1.59
CA GLU A 63 4.39 1.02 0.37
C GLU A 63 3.59 0.22 -0.66
N ILE A 64 2.77 -0.73 -0.22
CA ILE A 64 1.83 -1.45 -1.11
C ILE A 64 0.83 -0.49 -1.75
N SER A 65 0.41 0.55 -1.02
CA SER A 65 -0.50 1.58 -1.52
C SER A 65 0.14 2.42 -2.61
N HIS A 66 1.37 2.89 -2.41
CA HIS A 66 2.17 3.55 -3.44
C HIS A 66 2.30 2.69 -4.69
N TRP A 67 2.69 1.43 -4.50
CA TRP A 67 2.81 0.48 -5.60
C TRP A 67 1.51 0.32 -6.37
N CYS A 68 0.37 0.22 -5.68
CA CYS A 68 -0.95 0.07 -6.29
C CYS A 68 -1.36 1.29 -7.14
N ILE A 69 -0.92 2.49 -6.77
CA ILE A 69 -1.15 3.74 -7.54
C ILE A 69 -0.19 3.85 -8.73
N ALA A 70 1.08 3.47 -8.57
CA ALA A 70 2.09 3.62 -9.62
C ALA A 70 1.76 2.78 -10.86
N GLY A 71 1.64 3.43 -12.03
CA GLY A 71 1.37 2.79 -13.33
C GLY A 71 2.51 1.89 -13.83
N ALA A 72 2.27 1.12 -14.91
CA ALA A 72 3.26 0.16 -15.43
C ALA A 72 4.59 0.83 -15.82
N GLU A 73 4.54 1.97 -16.49
CA GLU A 73 5.73 2.74 -16.88
C GLU A 73 6.56 3.21 -15.67
N ARG A 74 5.89 3.67 -14.61
CA ARG A 74 6.54 4.10 -13.37
C ARG A 74 7.20 2.93 -12.65
N ARG A 75 6.59 1.75 -12.67
CA ARG A 75 7.15 0.52 -12.07
C ARG A 75 8.39 -0.03 -12.77
N ARG A 76 8.87 0.62 -13.83
CA ARG A 76 10.19 0.35 -14.43
C ARG A 76 11.30 1.27 -13.91
N GLN A 77 10.96 2.22 -13.06
CA GLN A 77 11.89 3.18 -12.49
C GLN A 77 12.03 2.92 -10.99
N GLU A 78 13.24 3.13 -10.48
CA GLU A 78 13.47 3.18 -9.04
C GLU A 78 12.57 4.24 -8.41
N ASP A 79 11.99 3.90 -7.27
CA ASP A 79 11.00 4.69 -6.53
C ASP A 79 9.89 5.31 -7.40
N TYR A 80 9.46 4.56 -8.43
CA TYR A 80 8.42 4.96 -9.38
C TYR A 80 8.73 6.26 -10.17
N GLY A 81 9.98 6.71 -10.16
CA GLY A 81 10.42 7.99 -10.69
C GLY A 81 9.85 9.19 -9.92
N TYR A 82 9.43 9.01 -8.66
CA TYR A 82 9.09 10.14 -7.80
C TYR A 82 10.36 10.84 -7.33
N TRP A 83 10.26 12.15 -7.10
CA TRP A 83 11.36 12.92 -6.55
C TRP A 83 11.26 12.92 -5.03
N TYR A 84 12.32 12.51 -4.35
CA TYR A 84 12.38 12.59 -2.89
C TYR A 84 12.46 14.05 -2.45
N LEU A 85 11.52 14.45 -1.59
CA LEU A 85 11.53 15.77 -0.99
C LEU A 85 11.79 15.62 0.52
N PRO A 86 13.00 15.96 1.01
CA PRO A 86 13.34 15.81 2.41
C PRO A 86 12.48 16.73 3.29
N ASP A 87 12.55 16.48 4.59
CA ASP A 87 12.05 17.37 5.64
C ASP A 87 12.55 18.83 5.49
N GLY A 88 11.85 19.77 6.12
CA GLY A 88 12.13 21.21 5.98
C GLY A 88 11.37 21.87 4.83
N ARG A 89 10.23 21.29 4.44
CA ARG A 89 9.44 21.73 3.29
C ARG A 89 8.79 23.07 3.55
N ASN A 90 8.87 23.96 2.55
CA ASN A 90 8.07 25.18 2.54
C ASN A 90 6.58 24.86 2.27
N ALA A 91 5.71 25.85 2.39
CA ALA A 91 4.27 25.63 2.25
C ALA A 91 3.85 25.11 0.87
N GLU A 92 4.54 25.48 -0.22
CA GLU A 92 4.24 24.99 -1.57
C GLU A 92 4.66 23.53 -1.74
N GLN A 93 5.86 23.20 -1.29
CA GLN A 93 6.42 21.85 -1.25
C GLN A 93 5.54 20.91 -0.42
N GLN A 94 5.10 21.35 0.76
CA GLN A 94 4.18 20.58 1.61
C GLN A 94 2.84 20.32 0.91
N ARG A 95 2.27 21.33 0.22
CA ARG A 95 1.03 21.14 -0.56
C ARG A 95 1.21 20.15 -1.71
N ALA A 96 2.34 20.20 -2.41
CA ALA A 96 2.64 19.26 -3.49
C ALA A 96 2.77 17.82 -2.96
N PHE A 97 3.45 17.63 -1.83
CA PHE A 97 3.53 16.35 -1.13
C PHE A 97 2.14 15.85 -0.70
N GLU A 98 1.37 16.66 0.01
CA GLU A 98 0.02 16.27 0.43
C GLU A 98 -0.85 15.88 -0.78
N GLN A 99 -0.71 16.60 -1.90
CA GLN A 99 -1.44 16.27 -3.12
C GLN A 99 -1.05 14.90 -3.70
N SER A 100 0.23 14.52 -3.67
CA SER A 100 0.67 13.18 -4.10
C SER A 100 0.24 12.08 -3.13
N GLU A 101 0.16 12.40 -1.83
CA GLU A 101 -0.15 11.46 -0.76
C GLU A 101 -1.65 11.14 -0.59
N ILE A 102 -2.56 11.97 -1.13
CA ILE A 102 -4.01 11.72 -0.99
C ILE A 102 -4.42 10.33 -1.50
N ALA A 103 -3.88 9.89 -2.64
CA ALA A 103 -4.29 8.63 -3.25
C ALA A 103 -3.65 7.39 -2.58
N PRO A 104 -2.34 7.37 -2.27
CA PRO A 104 -1.71 6.31 -1.49
C PRO A 104 -2.34 6.16 -0.10
N GLN A 105 -2.44 7.23 0.69
CA GLN A 105 -3.00 7.15 2.05
C GLN A 105 -4.49 6.80 2.08
N ALA A 106 -5.23 7.12 1.01
CA ALA A 106 -6.61 6.64 0.87
C ALA A 106 -6.66 5.12 0.70
N LEU A 107 -5.76 4.52 -0.10
CA LEU A 107 -5.67 3.06 -0.19
C LEU A 107 -5.18 2.43 1.11
N GLU A 108 -4.20 3.05 1.76
CA GLU A 108 -3.66 2.60 3.05
C GLU A 108 -4.78 2.53 4.09
N SER A 109 -5.65 3.54 4.16
CA SER A 109 -6.81 3.54 5.06
C SER A 109 -7.77 2.38 4.80
N LEU A 110 -8.01 2.05 3.53
CA LEU A 110 -8.91 0.94 3.14
C LEU A 110 -8.26 -0.43 3.40
N PHE A 111 -6.93 -0.52 3.32
CA PHE A 111 -6.19 -1.72 3.70
C PHE A 111 -6.15 -1.90 5.22
N ALA A 112 -5.94 -0.81 5.97
CA ALA A 112 -6.01 -0.84 7.43
C ALA A 112 -7.39 -1.30 7.91
N GLU A 113 -8.47 -0.75 7.35
CA GLU A 113 -9.84 -1.21 7.61
C GLU A 113 -10.01 -2.70 7.28
N ALA A 114 -9.52 -3.14 6.13
CA ALA A 114 -9.55 -4.54 5.71
C ALA A 114 -8.79 -5.48 6.66
N CYS A 115 -7.77 -4.97 7.34
CA CYS A 115 -7.02 -5.66 8.38
C CYS A 115 -7.67 -5.54 9.78
N GLY A 116 -8.68 -4.69 9.96
CA GLY A 116 -9.26 -4.37 11.27
C GLY A 116 -8.39 -3.46 12.13
N ARG A 117 -7.57 -2.63 11.50
CA ARG A 117 -6.65 -1.69 12.14
C ARG A 117 -7.17 -0.27 12.04
N GLU A 118 -6.80 0.52 13.05
CA GLU A 118 -6.92 1.97 12.97
C GLU A 118 -5.90 2.55 11.99
N PHE A 119 -6.30 3.61 11.29
CA PHE A 119 -5.48 4.34 10.34
C PHE A 119 -5.32 5.79 10.79
N HIS A 120 -4.11 6.32 10.66
CA HIS A 120 -3.79 7.71 10.91
C HIS A 120 -3.02 8.27 9.71
N VAL A 121 -3.42 9.45 9.24
CA VAL A 121 -2.66 10.12 8.17
C VAL A 121 -1.26 10.50 8.65
N SER A 122 -0.29 10.31 7.75
CA SER A 122 1.07 10.84 7.89
C SER A 122 1.21 12.09 7.05
N VAL A 123 1.75 13.16 7.64
CA VAL A 123 2.00 14.43 6.94
C VAL A 123 3.49 14.72 6.78
N ASP A 124 4.33 13.90 7.40
CA ASP A 124 5.78 13.78 7.26
C ASP A 124 6.53 15.09 7.01
N ASN A 125 6.63 15.97 8.02
CA ASN A 125 7.41 17.21 7.91
C ASN A 125 8.11 17.52 9.24
N LEU A 126 9.04 16.66 9.66
CA LEU A 126 9.79 16.88 10.89
C LEU A 126 10.72 18.07 10.71
N GLY A 127 10.44 19.19 11.38
CA GLY A 127 11.32 20.38 11.36
C GLY A 127 11.08 21.36 10.21
N GLY A 128 9.97 21.26 9.48
CA GLY A 128 9.54 22.32 8.54
C GLY A 128 8.74 23.42 9.22
N ASP A 129 8.91 24.66 8.78
CA ASP A 129 8.19 25.84 9.30
C ASP A 129 6.73 25.94 8.83
N ALA A 130 6.31 25.06 7.92
CA ALA A 130 4.95 25.05 7.40
C ALA A 130 3.98 24.50 8.46
N ALA A 131 3.02 25.33 8.89
CA ALA A 131 1.89 24.87 9.69
C ALA A 131 1.06 23.85 8.88
N VAL A 132 1.09 22.59 9.31
CA VAL A 132 0.36 21.50 8.65
C VAL A 132 -1.04 21.36 9.24
N ASP A 133 -2.06 21.55 8.40
CA ASP A 133 -3.45 21.26 8.77
C ASP A 133 -3.77 19.77 8.55
N ARG A 134 -3.42 18.97 9.56
CA ARG A 134 -3.59 17.51 9.55
C ARG A 134 -5.07 17.10 9.39
N ASP A 135 -6.00 17.85 9.98
CA ASP A 135 -7.43 17.53 9.90
C ASP A 135 -7.98 17.77 8.50
N ALA A 136 -7.58 18.88 7.85
CA ALA A 136 -7.93 19.12 6.46
C ALA A 136 -7.35 18.06 5.54
N PHE A 137 -6.09 17.66 5.75
CA PHE A 137 -5.48 16.57 4.99
C PHE A 137 -6.23 15.25 5.18
N GLN A 138 -6.53 14.86 6.43
CA GLN A 138 -7.32 13.67 6.74
C GLN A 138 -8.69 13.68 6.06
N LYS A 139 -9.39 14.81 6.04
CA LYS A 139 -10.68 14.94 5.32
C LYS A 139 -10.52 14.66 3.82
N ARG A 140 -9.46 15.14 3.18
CA ARG A 140 -9.19 14.88 1.74
C ARG A 140 -8.87 13.41 1.48
N VAL A 141 -8.04 12.78 2.33
CA VAL A 141 -7.71 11.35 2.26
C VAL A 141 -8.99 10.50 2.41
N MET A 142 -9.81 10.75 3.44
CA MET A 142 -11.06 10.01 3.66
C MET A 142 -12.09 10.25 2.56
N ALA A 143 -12.15 11.45 1.98
CA ALA A 143 -13.00 11.71 0.82
C ALA A 143 -12.58 10.90 -0.41
N ARG A 144 -11.26 10.75 -0.62
CA ARG A 144 -10.71 9.88 -1.69
C ARG A 144 -11.00 8.41 -1.44
N ALA A 145 -10.88 7.93 -0.20
CA ALA A 145 -11.23 6.56 0.18
C ALA A 145 -12.72 6.27 -0.10
N LYS A 146 -13.64 7.15 0.35
CA LYS A 146 -15.07 7.05 0.04
C LYS A 146 -15.35 7.04 -1.46
N ARG A 147 -14.57 7.78 -2.25
CA ARG A 147 -14.69 7.79 -3.70
C ARG A 147 -14.30 6.44 -4.30
N TYR A 148 -13.23 5.80 -3.84
CA TYR A 148 -12.87 4.44 -4.26
C TYR A 148 -13.95 3.41 -3.94
N GLU A 149 -14.65 3.54 -2.81
CA GLU A 149 -15.77 2.64 -2.49
C GLU A 149 -16.92 2.77 -3.50
N ARG A 150 -17.21 3.98 -3.98
CA ARG A 150 -18.31 4.22 -4.93
C ARG A 150 -17.93 3.87 -6.36
N GLU A 151 -16.73 4.24 -6.78
CA GLU A 151 -16.29 4.15 -8.18
C GLU A 151 -15.51 2.86 -8.50
N GLY A 152 -15.07 2.15 -7.46
CA GLY A 152 -14.22 0.98 -7.56
C GLY A 152 -12.74 1.29 -7.32
N LEU A 153 -12.04 0.26 -6.83
CA LEU A 153 -10.60 0.31 -6.55
C LEU A 153 -9.77 -0.01 -7.81
N PRO A 154 -8.54 0.52 -7.93
CA PRO A 154 -7.57 0.02 -8.89
C PRO A 154 -7.42 -1.50 -8.77
N LEU A 155 -7.23 -2.21 -9.89
CA LEU A 155 -7.27 -3.67 -9.96
C LEU A 155 -6.43 -4.36 -8.87
N ARG A 156 -5.18 -3.90 -8.67
CA ARG A 156 -4.26 -4.46 -7.68
C ARG A 156 -4.73 -4.19 -6.25
N ALA A 157 -5.14 -2.95 -5.96
CA ALA A 157 -5.69 -2.59 -4.65
C ALA A 157 -6.96 -3.38 -4.32
N ASN A 158 -7.84 -3.58 -5.30
CA ASN A 158 -9.05 -4.38 -5.11
C ASN A 158 -8.73 -5.83 -4.75
N ALA A 159 -7.80 -6.45 -5.49
CA ALA A 159 -7.36 -7.81 -5.22
C ALA A 159 -6.77 -7.95 -3.81
N PHE A 160 -5.89 -7.03 -3.42
CA PHE A 160 -5.25 -7.06 -2.10
C PHE A 160 -6.24 -6.83 -0.97
N ARG A 161 -7.15 -5.84 -1.10
CA ARG A 161 -8.19 -5.59 -0.10
C ARG A 161 -9.05 -6.83 0.16
N HIS A 162 -9.40 -7.57 -0.89
CA HIS A 162 -10.16 -8.82 -0.75
C HIS A 162 -9.39 -9.88 0.05
N VAL A 163 -8.09 -10.05 -0.21
CA VAL A 163 -7.23 -10.97 0.53
C VAL A 163 -7.14 -10.56 2.00
N LEU A 164 -6.89 -9.28 2.28
CA LEU A 164 -6.80 -8.77 3.64
C LEU A 164 -8.09 -8.99 4.43
N ARG A 165 -9.26 -8.65 3.84
CA ARG A 165 -10.57 -8.89 4.50
C ARG A 165 -10.83 -10.37 4.75
N ALA A 166 -10.56 -11.23 3.77
CA ALA A 166 -10.75 -12.67 3.90
C ALA A 166 -9.89 -13.25 5.03
N TYR A 167 -8.64 -12.81 5.13
CA TYR A 167 -7.71 -13.32 6.13
C TYR A 167 -7.95 -12.73 7.54
N TYR A 168 -7.92 -11.40 7.67
CA TYR A 168 -7.91 -10.74 8.97
C TYR A 168 -9.29 -10.56 9.61
N GLN A 169 -10.34 -10.38 8.79
CA GLN A 169 -11.69 -10.10 9.30
C GLN A 169 -12.60 -11.34 9.29
N GLN A 170 -12.45 -12.20 8.28
CA GLN A 170 -13.26 -13.42 8.15
C GLN A 170 -12.58 -14.67 8.72
N GLY A 171 -11.28 -14.59 9.05
CA GLY A 171 -10.52 -15.71 9.62
C GLY A 171 -10.36 -16.88 8.65
N LEU A 172 -10.41 -16.63 7.34
CA LEU A 172 -10.23 -17.69 6.35
C LEU A 172 -8.76 -18.12 6.30
N ALA A 173 -8.54 -19.41 5.98
CA ALA A 173 -7.20 -19.91 5.70
C ALA A 173 -6.53 -19.10 4.58
N ARG A 174 -5.20 -18.94 4.69
CA ARG A 174 -4.41 -18.12 3.77
C ARG A 174 -4.64 -18.50 2.31
N GLU A 175 -4.68 -19.79 2.01
CA GLU A 175 -4.88 -20.32 0.67
C GLU A 175 -6.23 -19.89 0.09
N VAL A 176 -7.27 -19.86 0.92
CA VAL A 176 -8.61 -19.40 0.54
C VAL A 176 -8.63 -17.89 0.32
N ALA A 177 -7.98 -17.12 1.20
CA ALA A 177 -7.86 -15.67 1.05
C ALA A 177 -7.12 -15.30 -0.25
N LEU A 178 -6.00 -15.97 -0.54
CA LEU A 178 -5.23 -15.80 -1.77
C LEU A 178 -6.06 -16.11 -3.02
N ALA A 179 -6.80 -17.22 -3.01
CA ALA A 179 -7.67 -17.59 -4.13
C ALA A 179 -8.71 -16.49 -4.45
N GLN A 180 -9.29 -15.85 -3.43
CA GLN A 180 -10.22 -14.75 -3.65
C GLN A 180 -9.54 -13.52 -4.29
N GLY A 181 -8.32 -13.17 -3.87
CA GLY A 181 -7.56 -12.07 -4.46
C GLY A 181 -7.18 -12.34 -5.92
N LEU A 182 -6.66 -13.53 -6.20
CA LEU A 182 -6.29 -13.97 -7.54
C LEU A 182 -7.50 -13.94 -8.50
N GLU A 183 -8.67 -14.32 -8.02
CA GLU A 183 -9.92 -14.22 -8.78
C GLU A 183 -10.25 -12.77 -9.18
N LYS A 184 -9.99 -11.79 -8.31
CA LYS A 184 -10.18 -10.37 -8.66
C LYS A 184 -9.20 -9.90 -9.74
N LEU A 185 -8.00 -10.48 -9.81
CA LEU A 185 -7.05 -10.17 -10.87
C LEU A 185 -7.50 -10.75 -12.23
N LYS A 186 -8.17 -11.90 -12.26
CA LYS A 186 -8.64 -12.57 -13.49
C LYS A 186 -9.80 -11.84 -14.16
N ARG A 187 -10.71 -11.24 -13.38
CA ARG A 187 -11.98 -10.65 -13.88
C ARG A 187 -11.87 -9.47 -14.84
N LYS A 188 -10.67 -9.00 -15.19
CA LYS A 188 -10.49 -7.92 -16.17
C LYS A 188 -10.28 -8.39 -17.62
N GLN A 189 -10.44 -9.70 -17.91
CA GLN A 189 -10.34 -10.27 -19.26
C GLN A 189 -11.66 -10.34 -20.04
N LEU A 190 -12.78 -9.88 -19.48
CA LEU A 190 -14.03 -9.68 -20.23
C LEU A 190 -14.40 -8.19 -20.23
N CYS A 191 -13.86 -7.44 -21.19
CA CYS A 191 -14.41 -6.23 -21.77
C CYS A 191 -13.75 -6.05 -23.14
#